data_AF-A0A6G2D7A6-F1
#
_entry.id   AF-A0A6G2D7A6-F1
#
_cell.length_a   1.000
_cell.length_b   1.000
_cell.length_c   1.000
_cell.angle_alpha   90.00
_cell.angle_beta   90.00
_cell.angle_gamma   90.00
#
_symmetry.space_group_name_H-M   'P 1'
#
loop_
_entity.id
_entity.type
_entity.pdbx_description
1 polymer ?
#
loop_
_entity_poly.entity_id
_entity_poly.type
_entity_poly.pdbx_seq_one_letter_code
_entity_poly.pdbx_strand_id
1 'polypeptide(L)' 'MGGLVKWYKPEKGFGFIIPDDGMKDVFVHKTLLDKLSIEGLEAGQRVRVTLK' A
#
# COMPACT_ATOMS: atom_id res chain seq x y z
N MET A 1 1.10 -5.15 10.33
CA MET A 1 1.88 -3.92 10.54
C MET A 1 1.07 -2.73 10.02
N GLY A 2 1.01 -1.61 10.74
CA GLY A 2 0.31 -0.39 10.27
C GLY A 2 1.22 0.49 9.42
N GLY A 3 0.65 1.25 8.50
CA GLY A 3 1.39 2.23 7.69
C GLY A 3 0.48 3.25 7.02
N LEU A 4 1.09 4.28 6.46
CA LEU A 4 0.43 5.33 5.67
C LEU A 4 0.81 5.16 4.21
N VAL A 5 -0.17 5.23 3.31
CA VAL A 5 0.09 5.20 1.87
C VAL A 5 0.81 6.48 1.49
N LYS A 6 2.04 6.37 0.99
CA LYS A 6 2.83 7.52 0.53
C LYS A 6 2.23 8.09 -0.75
N TRP A 7 1.97 7.21 -1.70
CA TRP A 7 1.29 7.48 -2.95
C TRP A 7 0.93 6.14 -3.60
N TYR A 8 -0.12 6.14 -4.41
CA TYR A 8 -0.52 5.00 -5.20
C TYR A 8 -0.98 5.49 -6.57
N LYS A 9 -0.52 4.82 -7.63
CA LYS A 9 -0.88 5.14 -9.00
C LYS A 9 -1.74 4.02 -9.55
N PRO A 10 -3.09 4.14 -9.52
CA PRO A 10 -3.98 3.11 -10.06
C PRO A 10 -3.74 2.87 -11.56
N GLU A 11 -3.40 3.93 -12.30
CA GLU A 11 -3.00 3.90 -13.71
C GLU A 11 -1.79 2.99 -13.99
N LYS A 12 -0.82 2.97 -13.08
CA LYS A 12 0.39 2.16 -13.18
C LYS A 12 0.24 0.80 -12.48
N GLY A 13 -0.74 0.68 -11.59
CA GLY A 13 -0.99 -0.53 -10.81
C GLY A 13 0.03 -0.78 -9.69
N PHE A 14 0.69 0.26 -9.19
CA PHE A 14 1.62 0.14 -8.05
C PHE A 14 1.69 1.41 -7.21
N GLY A 15 2.24 1.26 -6.01
CA GLY A 15 2.47 2.37 -5.08
C GLY A 15 3.42 2.01 -3.97
N PHE A 16 3.53 2.92 -3.01
CA PHE A 16 4.38 2.75 -1.84
C PHE A 16 3.65 3.14 -0.55
N ILE A 17 3.96 2.42 0.51
CA ILE A 17 3.40 2.60 1.85
C ILE A 17 4.56 2.81 2.81
N ILE A 18 4.46 3.84 3.65
CA ILE A 18 5.39 4.11 4.75
C ILE A 18 4.88 3.34 5.97
N PRO A 19 5.57 2.28 6.43
CA PRO A 19 5.20 1.59 7.65
C PRO A 19 5.47 2.47 8.89
N ASP A 20 4.64 2.34 9.91
CA ASP A 20 4.73 3.11 11.17
C ASP A 20 5.98 2.74 11.99
N ASP A 21 6.47 1.52 11.79
CA ASP A 21 7.61 0.91 12.51
C ASP A 21 8.98 1.49 12.09
N GLY A 22 9.01 2.50 11.23
CA GLY A 22 10.24 3.11 10.71
C GLY A 22 11.04 2.21 9.77
N MET A 23 10.47 1.09 9.32
CA MET A 23 11.06 0.24 8.30
C MET A 23 11.07 0.90 6.91
N LYS A 24 11.79 0.28 5.97
CA LYS A 24 11.84 0.74 4.57
C LYS A 24 10.44 0.82 3.95
N ASP A 25 10.29 1.75 3.00
CA ASP A 25 9.08 1.91 2.20
C ASP A 25 8.64 0.54 1.62
N VAL A 26 7.39 0.18 1.89
CA VAL A 26 6.79 -1.08 1.43
C VAL A 26 6.20 -0.87 0.04
N PHE A 27 6.70 -1.63 -0.92
CA PHE A 27 6.16 -1.64 -2.27
C PHE A 27 4.84 -2.42 -2.31
N VAL A 28 3.81 -1.83 -2.93
CA VAL A 28 2.51 -2.47 -3.13
C VAL A 28 2.19 -2.56 -4.62
N HIS A 29 1.77 -3.76 -5.05
CA HIS A 29 1.37 -4.04 -6.43
C HIS A 29 -0.14 -4.28 -6.51
N LYS A 30 -0.78 -3.88 -7.61
CA LYS A 30 -2.21 -4.06 -7.86
C LYS A 30 -2.67 -5.51 -7.73
N THR A 31 -1.81 -6.48 -8.03
CA THR A 31 -2.12 -7.91 -7.83
C THR A 31 -2.53 -8.25 -6.40
N LEU A 32 -1.95 -7.60 -5.39
CA LEU A 32 -2.35 -7.79 -3.99
C LEU A 32 -3.71 -7.15 -3.69
N LEU A 33 -3.93 -5.95 -4.24
CA LEU A 33 -5.18 -5.21 -4.09
C LEU A 33 -6.34 -5.95 -4.77
N ASP A 34 -6.12 -6.48 -5.97
CA ASP A 34 -7.07 -7.26 -6.76
C ASP A 34 -7.49 -8.55 -6.03
N LYS A 35 -6.53 -9.27 -5.45
CA LYS A 35 -6.80 -10.44 -4.59
C LYS A 35 -7.66 -10.11 -3.37
N LEU A 36 -7.62 -8.88 -2.91
CA LEU A 36 -8.41 -8.39 -1.77
C LEU A 36 -9.67 -7.63 -2.21
N SER A 37 -9.94 -7.55 -3.52
CA SER A 37 -11.02 -6.74 -4.11
C SER A 37 -11.00 -5.28 -3.66
N ILE A 38 -9.79 -4.72 -3.50
CA ILE A 38 -9.57 -3.32 -3.15
C ILE A 38 -9.33 -2.54 -4.44
N GLU A 39 -10.18 -1.56 -4.73
CA GLU A 39 -10.15 -0.81 -5.99
C GLU A 39 -8.97 0.16 -6.09
N GLY A 40 -8.42 0.59 -4.96
CA GLY A 40 -7.26 1.47 -4.92
C GLY A 40 -6.88 1.92 -3.51
N LEU A 41 -5.80 2.67 -3.44
CA LEU A 41 -5.32 3.31 -2.22
C LEU A 41 -5.19 4.81 -2.46
N GLU A 42 -5.52 5.61 -1.46
CA GLU A 42 -5.35 7.07 -1.51
C GLU A 42 -4.08 7.49 -0.74
N ALA A 43 -3.40 8.53 -1.19
CA ALA A 43 -2.25 9.08 -0.47
C ALA A 43 -2.69 9.60 0.90
N GLY A 44 -1.94 9.25 1.95
CA GLY A 44 -2.29 9.55 3.34
C GLY A 44 -3.28 8.57 3.98
N GLN A 45 -3.82 7.61 3.21
CA GLN A 45 -4.71 6.59 3.77
C GLN A 45 -3.94 5.68 4.73
N ARG A 46 -4.53 5.44 5.90
CA ARG A 46 -3.98 4.52 6.90
C ARG A 46 -4.35 3.09 6.52
N VAL A 47 -3.34 2.26 6.31
CA VAL A 47 -3.49 0.89 5.85
C VAL A 47 -2.77 -0.07 6.78
N ARG A 48 -3.26 -1.31 6.84
CA ARG A 48 -2.57 -2.40 7.52
C ARG A 48 -2.01 -3.35 6.47
N VAL A 49 -0.69 -3.46 6.43
CA VAL A 49 0.05 -4.39 5.58
C VAL A 49 0.50 -5.59 6.39
N THR A 50 0.32 -6.78 5.81
CA THR A 50 0.80 -8.05 6.36
C THR A 50 1.80 -8.61 5.36
N LEU A 51 3.09 -8.49 5.69
CA LEU A 51 4.15 -9.19 4.99
C LEU A 51 4.14 -10.64 5.52
N LYS A 52 3.97 -11.61 4.63
CA LYS A 52 4.02 -13.03 4.97
C LYS A 52 5.23 -13.66 4.29
#